data_AF-A0A1B8P7L6-F1
#
_entry.id   AF-A0A1B8P7L6-F1
#
_cell.length_a   1.000
_cell.length_b   1.000
_cell.length_c   1.000
_cell.angle_alpha   90.00
_cell.angle_beta   90.00
_cell.angle_gamma   90.00
#
_symmetry.space_group_name_H-M   'P 1'
#
loop_
_entity.id
_entity.type
_entity.pdbx_description
1 polymer ?
#
loop_
_entity_poly.entity_id
_entity_poly.type
_entity_poly.pdbx_seq_one_letter_code
_entity_poly.pdbx_strand_id
1 'polypeptide(L)'
;MNVIRSTVFYIGYFLAMLICGVLFLPPAPFLPLASRYRLLNLYNHFIIAWFRLVCGVRYDVRGRERLPDGPCVLLANHQCEWETVYLQLLKPPVCTVLKKELLNIPIFGWGCACCIPSRWIAPSPLAP
;
A
#
# COMPACT_ATOMS: atom_id res chain seq x y z
N MET A 1 10.18 14.98 16.88
CA MET A 1 10.57 13.59 16.53
C MET A 1 12.09 13.51 16.68
N ASN A 2 12.62 12.62 17.50
CA ASN A 2 14.06 12.51 17.68
C ASN A 2 14.67 11.77 16.47
N VAL A 3 15.80 12.27 15.94
CA VAL A 3 16.48 11.71 14.74
C VAL A 3 16.67 10.19 14.85
N ILE A 4 17.00 9.70 16.05
CA ILE A 4 17.18 8.28 16.34
C ILE A 4 15.91 7.47 16.01
N ARG A 5 14.72 7.94 16.43
CA ARG A 5 13.46 7.23 16.22
C ARG A 5 13.09 7.19 14.73
N SER A 6 13.28 8.30 14.02
CA SER A 6 13.06 8.33 12.56
C SER A 6 14.03 7.42 11.83
N THR A 7 15.31 7.40 12.21
CA THR A 7 16.30 6.51 11.59
C THR A 7 15.95 5.04 11.79
N VAL A 8 15.60 4.65 13.02
CA VAL A 8 15.14 3.28 13.32
C VAL A 8 13.88 2.93 12.54
N PHE A 9 12.95 3.87 12.41
CA PHE A 9 11.74 3.68 11.61
C PHE A 9 12.08 3.38 10.14
N TYR A 10 12.90 4.23 9.50
CA TYR A 10 13.26 4.04 8.10
C TYR A 10 14.05 2.76 7.86
N ILE A 11 14.96 2.37 8.76
CA ILE A 11 15.67 1.09 8.66
C ILE A 11 14.65 -0.07 8.64
N GLY A 12 13.71 -0.09 9.60
CA GLY A 12 12.67 -1.12 9.64
C GLY A 12 11.73 -1.07 8.43
N TYR A 13 11.41 0.13 7.92
CA TYR A 13 10.58 0.33 6.73
C TYR A 13 11.21 -0.28 5.48
N PHE A 14 12.48 0.04 5.19
CA PHE A 14 13.19 -0.47 4.02
C PHE A 14 13.50 -1.97 4.15
N LEU A 15 13.86 -2.42 5.35
CA LEU A 15 14.11 -3.85 5.60
C LEU A 15 12.84 -4.68 5.40
N ALA A 16 11.71 -4.22 5.94
CA ALA A 16 10.43 -4.89 5.75
C ALA A 16 10.01 -4.91 4.28
N MET A 17 10.22 -3.82 3.55
CA MET A 17 9.95 -3.76 2.11
C MET A 17 10.82 -4.75 1.33
N LEU A 18 12.10 -4.86 1.65
CA LEU A 18 12.99 -5.82 1.01
C LEU A 18 12.58 -7.27 1.31
N ILE A 19 12.32 -7.58 2.58
CA ILE A 19 11.90 -8.93 3.01
C ILE A 19 10.56 -9.31 2.36
N CYS A 20 9.56 -8.43 2.44
CA CYS A 20 8.26 -8.67 1.81
C CYS A 20 8.39 -8.76 0.29
N GLY A 21 9.25 -7.95 -0.32
CA GLY A 21 9.55 -8.01 -1.75
C GLY A 21 10.07 -9.38 -2.16
N VAL A 22 11.10 -9.88 -1.47
CA VAL A 22 11.73 -11.17 -1.77
C VAL A 22 10.78 -12.34 -1.48
N LEU A 23 10.02 -12.29 -0.39
CA LEU A 23 9.18 -13.42 0.04
C LEU A 23 7.80 -13.44 -0.63
N PHE A 24 7.18 -12.28 -0.85
CA PHE A 24 5.76 -12.20 -1.25
C PHE A 24 5.56 -11.92 -2.73
N LEU A 25 6.50 -11.26 -3.42
CA LEU A 25 6.35 -11.01 -4.86
C LEU A 25 6.45 -12.28 -5.71
N PRO A 26 7.37 -13.23 -5.47
CA PRO A 26 7.44 -14.44 -6.29
C PRO A 26 6.12 -15.24 -6.34
N PRO A 27 5.41 -15.49 -5.22
CA PRO A 27 4.13 -16.19 -5.25
C PRO A 27 2.94 -15.33 -5.70
N ALA A 28 3.02 -13.99 -5.63
CA ALA A 28 1.87 -13.11 -5.87
C ALA A 28 1.19 -13.29 -7.25
N PRO A 29 1.90 -13.41 -8.39
CA PRO A 29 1.27 -13.62 -9.69
C PRO A 29 0.40 -14.88 -9.78
N PHE A 30 0.72 -15.92 -9.01
CA PHE A 30 0.03 -17.21 -9.01
C PHE A 30 -1.21 -17.24 -8.10
N LEU A 31 -1.40 -16.21 -7.27
CA LEU A 31 -2.52 -16.12 -6.34
C LEU A 31 -3.72 -15.40 -6.97
N PRO A 32 -4.97 -15.71 -6.58
CA PRO A 32 -6.13 -14.89 -6.91
C PRO A 32 -6.00 -13.47 -6.34
N LEU A 33 -6.62 -12.48 -6.98
CA LEU A 33 -6.50 -11.06 -6.62
C LEU A 33 -6.73 -10.80 -5.12
N ALA A 34 -7.80 -11.37 -4.55
CA ALA A 34 -8.09 -11.24 -3.11
C ALA A 34 -6.96 -11.77 -2.22
N SER A 35 -6.33 -12.89 -2.59
CA SER A 35 -5.18 -13.44 -1.87
C SER A 35 -3.92 -12.59 -2.03
N ARG A 36 -3.71 -11.97 -3.20
CA ARG A 36 -2.61 -11.00 -3.41
C ARG A 36 -2.75 -9.82 -2.46
N TYR A 37 -3.94 -9.23 -2.37
CA TYR A 37 -4.19 -8.13 -1.42
C TYR A 37 -3.96 -8.57 0.02
N ARG A 38 -4.43 -9.75 0.44
CA ARG A 38 -4.17 -10.26 1.79
C ARG A 38 -2.69 -10.41 2.09
N LEU A 39 -1.93 -10.98 1.15
CA LEU A 39 -0.48 -11.21 1.30
C LEU A 39 0.29 -9.89 1.31
N LEU A 40 0.08 -9.03 0.31
CA LEU A 40 0.84 -7.79 0.17
C LEU A 40 0.45 -6.74 1.23
N ASN A 41 -0.79 -6.74 1.72
CA ASN A 41 -1.19 -5.87 2.83
C ASN A 41 -0.55 -6.26 4.18
N LEU A 42 0.08 -7.43 4.31
CA LEU A 42 0.85 -7.75 5.53
C LEU A 42 1.97 -6.72 5.75
N TYR A 43 2.61 -6.25 4.67
CA TYR A 43 3.57 -5.16 4.73
C TYR A 43 2.92 -3.89 5.29
N ASN A 44 1.77 -3.48 4.77
CA ASN A 44 1.06 -2.27 5.20
C ASN A 44 0.63 -2.36 6.68
N HIS A 45 0.11 -3.52 7.12
CA HIS A 45 -0.20 -3.77 8.54
C HIS A 45 1.05 -3.65 9.42
N PHE A 46 2.16 -4.25 9.00
CA PHE A 46 3.43 -4.15 9.70
C PHE A 46 3.90 -2.71 9.82
N ILE A 47 3.91 -1.93 8.72
CA ILE A 47 4.38 -0.54 8.74
C ILE A 47 3.54 0.32 9.68
N ILE A 48 2.21 0.18 9.70
CA ILE A 48 1.37 0.94 10.63
C ILE A 48 1.67 0.56 12.09
N ALA A 49 1.81 -0.73 12.39
CA ALA A 49 2.16 -1.19 13.73
C ALA A 49 3.57 -0.70 14.14
N TRP A 50 4.54 -0.78 13.22
CA TRP A 50 5.91 -0.33 13.41
C TRP A 50 6.00 1.18 13.63
N PHE A 51 5.26 1.96 12.84
CA PHE A 51 5.18 3.41 12.99
C PHE A 51 4.62 3.81 14.36
N ARG A 52 3.58 3.09 14.83
CA ARG A 52 3.05 3.28 16.18
C ARG A 52 4.07 2.91 17.27
N LEU A 53 4.79 1.79 17.11
CA LEU A 53 5.75 1.32 18.09
C LEU A 53 6.98 2.25 18.20
N VAL A 54 7.60 2.57 17.06
CA VAL A 54 8.85 3.32 17.02
C VAL A 54 8.62 4.82 17.13
N CYS A 55 7.66 5.37 16.38
CA CYS A 55 7.42 6.82 16.37
C CYS A 55 6.35 7.26 17.37
N GLY A 56 5.61 6.32 17.97
CA GLY A 56 4.59 6.63 18.98
C GLY A 56 3.33 7.27 18.39
N VAL A 57 3.20 7.29 17.06
CA VAL A 57 2.09 7.94 16.37
C VAL A 57 0.83 7.10 16.52
N ARG A 58 -0.26 7.76 16.94
CA ARG A 58 -1.58 7.17 17.09
C ARG A 58 -2.55 7.97 16.23
N TYR A 59 -3.47 7.26 15.61
CA TYR A 59 -4.52 7.85 14.80
C TYR A 59 -5.88 7.40 15.36
N ASP A 60 -6.86 8.29 15.22
CA ASP A 60 -8.25 8.05 15.60
C ASP A 60 -9.09 8.09 14.32
N VAL A 61 -9.94 7.08 14.13
CA VAL A 61 -10.77 6.94 12.93
C VAL A 61 -12.21 7.16 13.33
N ARG A 62 -12.78 8.26 12.86
CA ARG A 62 -14.19 8.61 13.10
C ARG A 62 -15.01 8.40 11.83
N GLY A 63 -16.26 7.97 11.99
CA GLY A 63 -17.15 7.79 10.83
C GLY A 63 -16.88 6.52 10.03
N ARG A 64 -16.23 5.50 10.61
CA ARG A 64 -15.95 4.24 9.91
C ARG A 64 -17.25 3.52 9.51
N GLU A 65 -18.30 3.70 10.28
CA GLU A 65 -19.66 3.22 10.04
C GLU A 65 -20.33 3.85 8.82
N ARG A 66 -19.85 5.00 8.33
CA ARG A 66 -20.38 5.67 7.14
C ARG A 66 -19.80 5.13 5.83
N LEU A 67 -18.89 4.17 5.92
CA LEU A 67 -18.26 3.58 4.75
C LEU A 67 -19.33 2.79 3.97
N PRO A 68 -19.64 3.16 2.72
CA PRO A 68 -20.72 2.51 1.97
C PRO A 68 -20.40 1.05 1.69
N ASP A 69 -21.43 0.22 1.63
CA ASP A 69 -21.31 -1.16 1.15
C ASP A 69 -21.04 -1.18 -0.36
N GLY A 70 -20.21 -2.13 -0.81
CA GLY A 70 -19.82 -2.24 -2.23
C GLY A 70 -18.73 -1.27 -2.68
N PRO A 71 -18.51 -1.10 -4.00
CA PRO A 71 -17.45 -0.28 -4.58
C PRO A 71 -17.67 1.22 -4.32
N CYS A 72 -16.61 1.93 -3.95
CA CYS A 72 -16.64 3.38 -3.74
C CYS A 72 -15.29 4.02 -4.08
N VAL A 73 -15.30 5.33 -4.35
CA VAL A 73 -14.07 6.11 -4.52
C VAL A 73 -13.69 6.71 -3.17
N LEU A 74 -12.48 6.40 -2.70
CA LEU A 74 -11.92 6.99 -1.49
C LEU A 74 -11.09 8.21 -1.88
N LEU A 75 -11.53 9.40 -1.47
CA LEU A 75 -10.82 10.65 -1.67
C LEU A 75 -10.29 11.15 -0.32
N ALA A 76 -8.98 11.40 -0.25
CA ALA A 76 -8.32 11.91 0.93
C ALA A 76 -7.37 13.03 0.55
N ASN A 77 -7.26 14.05 1.41
CA ASN A 77 -6.18 15.02 1.31
C ASN A 77 -4.85 14.29 1.53
N HIS A 78 -3.87 14.52 0.65
CA HIS A 78 -2.55 13.89 0.74
C HIS A 78 -1.58 14.82 1.46
N GLN A 79 -1.40 14.60 2.76
CA GLN A 79 -0.47 15.36 3.61
C GLN A 79 0.84 14.61 3.83
N CYS A 80 0.77 13.28 3.93
CA CYS A 80 1.98 12.46 3.99
C CYS A 80 1.78 11.06 3.40
N GLU A 81 2.87 10.29 3.42
CA GLU A 81 2.90 8.93 2.87
C GLU A 81 2.03 7.96 3.68
N TRP A 82 1.77 8.25 4.96
CA TRP A 82 1.00 7.37 5.85
C TRP A 82 -0.41 7.07 5.29
N GLU A 83 -1.07 8.07 4.68
CA GLU A 83 -2.38 7.90 4.05
C GLU A 83 -2.35 6.85 2.95
N THR A 84 -1.26 6.79 2.17
CA THR A 84 -1.13 5.82 1.07
C THR A 84 -1.13 4.39 1.59
N VAL A 85 -0.50 4.15 2.74
CA VAL A 85 -0.42 2.85 3.43
C VAL A 85 -1.76 2.53 4.09
N TYR A 86 -2.33 3.48 4.84
CA TYR A 86 -3.57 3.26 5.58
C TYR A 86 -4.77 3.00 4.66
N LEU A 87 -4.88 3.72 3.54
CA LEU A 87 -5.97 3.53 2.59
C LEU A 87 -5.99 2.12 1.96
N GLN A 88 -4.83 1.47 1.78
CA GLN A 88 -4.79 0.07 1.33
C GLN A 88 -5.45 -0.89 2.31
N LEU A 89 -5.47 -0.54 3.60
CA LEU A 89 -6.04 -1.36 4.68
C LEU A 89 -7.49 -1.00 4.99
N LEU A 90 -7.95 0.20 4.59
CA LEU A 90 -9.27 0.70 4.95
C LEU A 90 -10.38 -0.17 4.36
N LYS A 91 -10.30 -0.47 3.05
CA LYS A 91 -11.30 -1.23 2.30
C LYS A 91 -10.69 -2.04 1.14
N PRO A 92 -9.91 -3.10 1.40
CA PRO A 92 -9.38 -3.97 0.34
C PRO A 92 -10.52 -4.69 -0.41
N PRO A 93 -10.40 -4.95 -1.72
CA PRO A 93 -9.32 -4.56 -2.63
C PRO A 93 -9.41 -3.08 -3.07
N VAL A 94 -8.27 -2.37 -3.11
CA VAL A 94 -8.18 -0.95 -3.50
C VAL A 94 -7.35 -0.78 -4.75
N CYS A 95 -7.89 -0.10 -5.77
CA CYS A 95 -7.12 0.36 -6.92
C CYS A 95 -6.70 1.82 -6.70
N THR A 96 -5.41 2.05 -6.50
CA THR A 96 -4.87 3.39 -6.23
C THR A 96 -4.44 4.04 -7.54
N VAL A 97 -4.88 5.28 -7.76
CA VAL A 97 -4.39 6.09 -8.89
C VAL A 97 -2.96 6.52 -8.58
N LEU A 98 -2.02 6.14 -9.45
CA LEU A 98 -0.59 6.40 -9.29
C LEU A 98 0.04 6.78 -10.63
N LYS A 99 1.21 7.45 -10.61
CA LYS A 99 1.92 7.77 -11.85
C LYS A 99 2.59 6.52 -12.42
N LYS A 100 2.61 6.41 -13.75
CA LYS A 100 3.14 5.23 -14.46
C LYS A 100 4.58 4.92 -14.09
N GLU A 101 5.38 5.94 -13.81
CA GLU A 101 6.79 5.84 -13.44
C GLU A 101 6.99 5.07 -12.13
N LEU A 102 6.02 5.10 -11.20
CA LEU A 102 6.10 4.34 -9.95
C LEU A 102 6.05 2.83 -10.18
N LEU A 103 5.43 2.37 -11.27
CA LEU A 103 5.40 0.94 -11.60
C LEU A 103 6.78 0.41 -12.04
N ASN A 104 7.69 1.31 -12.43
CA ASN A 104 9.06 0.95 -12.82
C ASN A 104 10.00 0.79 -11.61
N ILE A 105 9.57 1.19 -10.41
CA ILE A 105 10.37 1.06 -9.20
C ILE A 105 10.43 -0.43 -8.81
N PRO A 106 11.63 -1.01 -8.64
CA PRO A 106 11.75 -2.42 -8.29
C PRO A 106 11.11 -2.69 -6.93
N ILE A 107 10.57 -3.90 -6.76
CA ILE A 107 9.83 -4.35 -5.57
C ILE A 107 8.50 -3.61 -5.37
N PHE A 108 8.54 -2.30 -5.13
CA PHE A 108 7.34 -1.48 -4.88
C PHE A 108 6.40 -1.49 -6.10
N GLY A 109 6.90 -1.09 -7.27
CA GLY A 109 6.11 -1.00 -8.49
C GLY A 109 5.58 -2.36 -8.94
N TRP A 110 6.37 -3.42 -8.75
CA TRP A 110 5.96 -4.80 -9.05
C TRP A 110 4.83 -5.29 -8.14
N GLY A 111 4.87 -4.94 -6.85
CA GLY A 111 3.78 -5.22 -5.91
C GLY A 111 2.48 -4.51 -6.30
N CYS A 112 2.57 -3.23 -6.65
CA CYS A 112 1.43 -2.47 -7.16
C CYS A 112 0.87 -3.10 -8.46
N ALA A 113 1.74 -3.43 -9.42
CA ALA A 113 1.34 -4.03 -10.68
C ALA A 113 0.61 -5.38 -10.50
N CYS A 114 1.00 -6.18 -9.51
CA CYS A 114 0.33 -7.46 -9.21
C CYS A 114 -1.12 -7.30 -8.69
N CYS A 115 -1.42 -6.15 -8.09
CA CYS A 115 -2.73 -5.79 -7.56
C CYS A 115 -3.61 -5.03 -8.57
N ILE A 116 -3.02 -4.48 -9.63
CA ILE A 116 -3.77 -3.81 -10.69
C ILE A 116 -4.25 -4.86 -11.69
N PRO A 117 -5.54 -4.88 -12.06
CA PRO A 117 -6.01 -5.75 -13.13
C PRO A 117 -5.28 -5.41 -14.44
N SER A 118 -4.79 -6.42 -15.16
CA SER A 118 -3.99 -6.26 -16.38
C SER A 118 -4.61 -5.33 -17.43
N ARG A 119 -5.95 -5.25 -17.47
CA ARG A 119 -6.73 -4.35 -18.36
C ARG A 119 -6.46 -2.85 -18.14
N TRP A 120 -5.96 -2.45 -16.98
CA TRP A 120 -5.66 -1.05 -16.66
C TRP A 120 -4.17 -0.68 -16.82
N ILE A 121 -3.31 -1.67 -17.08
CA ILE A 121 -1.86 -1.49 -17.25
C ILE A 121 -1.51 -1.27 -18.73
N ALA A 122 -2.33 -1.78 -19.65
CA ALA A 122 -2.16 -1.52 -21.08
C ALA A 122 -2.43 -0.03 -21.41
N PRO A 123 -1.62 0.59 -22.28
CA PRO A 123 -1.95 1.92 -22.77
C PRO A 123 -3.34 1.89 -23.40
N SER A 124 -4.23 2.76 -22.94
CA SER A 124 -5.53 2.94 -23.57
C SER A 124 -5.30 3.33 -25.04
N PRO A 125 -5.90 2.65 -26.03
CA PRO A 125 -5.80 3.05 -27.43
C PRO A 125 -6.51 4.39 -27.74
N LEU A 126 -6.97 5.12 -26.71
CA LEU A 126 -7.78 6.33 -26.79
C LEU A 126 -7.18 7.51 -25.99
N ALA A 127 -5.88 7.48 -25.66
CA ALA A 127 -5.21 8.70 -25.22
C ALA A 127 -4.91 9.56 -26.47
N PRO A 128 -5.40 10.82 -26.55
CA PRO A 128 -5.16 11.70 -27.69
C PRO A 128 -3.68 12.06 -27.86
#